data_AF-A0A2T7CM44-F1
#
_entry.id   AF-A0A2T7CM44-F1
#
_cell.length_a   1.000
_cell.length_b   1.000
_cell.length_c   1.000
_cell.angle_alpha   90.00
_cell.angle_beta   90.00
_cell.angle_gamma   90.00
#
_symmetry.space_group_name_H-M   'P 1'
#
loop_
_entity.id
_entity.type
_entity.pdbx_description
1 polymer ?
#
loop_
_entity_poly.entity_id
_entity_poly.type
_entity_poly.pdbx_seq_one_letter_code
_entity_poly.pdbx_strand_id
1 'polypeptide(L)'
;MPDCTSPPGHVLLQGANRESQMDNETKPQDGDGKLPASFMFGPQFTEQNIYQLCSKEDITLAKSLKRIGSVFLEDLQVMEPLSMDRYGSVRKVYIVCKQDWTLPEEFQRWMVERTGFLNRGIRLYVSL
;
A
#
# COMPACT_ATOMS: atom_id res chain seq x y z
N MET A 1 3.33 4.42 3.78
CA MET A 1 2.96 5.80 4.15
C MET A 1 3.96 6.76 3.50
N PRO A 2 3.50 7.75 2.70
CA PRO A 2 4.37 8.74 2.06
C PRO A 2 5.14 9.62 3.05
N ASP A 3 6.33 10.06 2.67
CA ASP A 3 7.08 11.11 3.38
C ASP A 3 6.88 12.49 2.70
N CYS A 4 7.54 13.52 3.24
CA CYS A 4 7.47 14.90 2.74
C CYS A 4 8.68 15.32 1.89
N THR A 5 9.56 14.37 1.56
CA THR A 5 10.86 14.60 0.90
C THR A 5 10.96 13.91 -0.45
N SER A 6 10.07 12.97 -0.73
CA SER A 6 10.01 12.16 -1.94
C SER A 6 8.60 12.21 -2.54
N PRO A 7 8.45 12.00 -3.86
CA PRO A 7 7.15 11.80 -4.47
C PRO A 7 6.34 10.70 -3.76
N PRO A 8 5.02 10.83 -3.62
CA PRO A 8 4.18 9.83 -2.94
C PRO A 8 4.33 8.41 -3.50
N GLY A 9 4.58 8.28 -4.81
CA GLY A 9 4.79 7.00 -5.50
C GLY A 9 6.06 6.25 -5.07
N HIS A 10 7.03 6.92 -4.44
CA HIS A 10 8.31 6.30 -4.02
C HIS A 10 8.11 5.09 -3.10
N VAL A 11 7.15 5.16 -2.18
CA VAL A 11 6.86 4.07 -1.25
C VAL A 11 6.19 2.90 -1.97
N LEU A 12 5.33 3.18 -2.94
CA LEU A 12 4.64 2.14 -3.72
C LEU A 12 5.63 1.37 -4.60
N LEU A 13 6.58 2.06 -5.25
CA LEU A 13 7.67 1.43 -5.99
C LEU A 13 8.49 0.47 -5.12
N GLN A 14 8.82 0.89 -3.91
CA GLN A 14 9.61 0.07 -2.99
C GLN A 14 8.86 -1.19 -2.54
N GLY A 15 7.53 -1.11 -2.43
CA GLY A 15 6.64 -2.23 -2.11
C GLY A 15 6.45 -3.18 -3.30
N ALA A 16 6.16 -2.65 -4.49
CA ALA A 16 5.93 -3.42 -5.71
C ALA A 16 7.13 -4.31 -6.07
N ASN A 17 8.37 -3.84 -5.84
CA ASN A 17 9.58 -4.65 -6.04
C ASN A 17 9.69 -5.88 -5.11
N ARG A 18 8.81 -6.01 -4.12
CA ARG A 18 8.81 -7.08 -3.11
C ARG A 18 7.60 -8.02 -3.23
N GLU A 19 6.61 -7.69 -4.05
CA GLU A 19 5.39 -8.51 -4.16
C GLU A 19 5.59 -9.71 -5.10
N SER A 20 5.20 -10.90 -4.64
CA SER A 20 5.08 -12.08 -5.49
C SER A 20 3.90 -11.89 -6.44
N GLN A 21 4.19 -11.81 -7.74
CA GLN A 21 3.17 -11.79 -8.78
C GLN A 21 2.61 -13.21 -8.96
N MET A 22 1.70 -13.62 -8.06
CA MET A 22 0.98 -14.89 -8.16
C MET A 22 -0.08 -14.81 -9.28
N ASP A 23 -1.37 -14.84 -8.95
CA ASP A 23 -2.48 -14.71 -9.89
C ASP A 23 -3.04 -13.28 -9.96
N ASN A 24 -2.25 -12.29 -9.51
CA ASN A 24 -2.61 -10.88 -9.62
C ASN A 24 -2.55 -10.42 -11.08
N GLU A 25 -3.55 -9.66 -11.51
CA GLU A 25 -3.65 -9.11 -12.85
C GLU A 25 -3.24 -7.64 -12.87
N THR A 26 -2.30 -7.31 -13.74
CA THR A 26 -1.89 -5.94 -14.05
C THR A 26 -2.14 -5.66 -15.52
N LYS A 27 -2.75 -4.51 -15.85
CA LYS A 27 -2.74 -3.99 -17.21
C LYS A 27 -2.03 -2.63 -17.20
N PRO A 28 -1.06 -2.41 -18.09
CA PRO A 28 -0.36 -1.14 -18.15
C PRO A 28 -1.30 -0.01 -18.56
N GLN A 29 -0.86 1.23 -18.33
CA GLN A 29 -1.51 2.42 -18.86
C GLN A 29 -1.67 2.29 -20.39
N ASP A 30 -2.77 2.81 -20.93
CA ASP A 30 -2.97 2.82 -22.37
C ASP A 30 -1.98 3.77 -23.08
N GLY A 31 -1.77 3.55 -24.38
CA GLY A 31 -0.78 4.33 -25.15
C GLY A 31 -1.07 5.83 -25.23
N ASP A 32 -2.35 6.22 -25.09
CA ASP A 32 -2.80 7.61 -25.07
C ASP A 32 -2.71 8.25 -23.67
N GLY A 33 -2.40 7.46 -22.64
CA GLY A 33 -2.33 7.89 -21.25
C GLY A 33 -3.67 8.25 -20.59
N LYS A 34 -4.80 7.95 -21.22
CA LYS A 34 -6.15 8.29 -20.74
C LYS A 34 -6.66 7.33 -19.67
N LEU A 35 -6.24 6.07 -19.72
CA LEU A 35 -6.63 5.04 -18.76
C LEU A 35 -5.41 4.65 -17.94
N PRO A 36 -5.43 4.87 -16.60
CA PRO A 36 -4.29 4.55 -15.75
C PRO A 36 -4.02 3.04 -15.76
N ALA A 37 -2.79 2.65 -15.38
CA ALA A 37 -2.47 1.25 -15.17
C ALA A 37 -3.46 0.64 -14.17
N SER A 38 -4.05 -0.50 -14.53
CA SER A 38 -5.06 -1.17 -13.71
C SER A 38 -4.49 -2.40 -13.02
N PHE A 39 -5.02 -2.68 -11.84
CA PHE A 39 -4.58 -3.76 -10.98
C PHE A 39 -5.76 -4.45 -10.32
N MET A 40 -5.68 -5.78 -10.21
CA MET A 40 -6.65 -6.59 -9.50
C MET A 40 -5.96 -7.75 -8.78
N PHE A 41 -6.28 -7.92 -7.49
CA PHE A 41 -5.82 -9.07 -6.73
C PHE A 41 -6.51 -10.35 -7.19
N GLY A 42 -5.70 -11.35 -7.55
CA GLY A 42 -6.15 -12.67 -7.95
C GLY A 42 -6.84 -13.43 -6.81
N PRO A 43 -7.71 -14.40 -7.11
CA PRO A 43 -8.42 -15.17 -6.11
C PRO A 43 -7.50 -15.94 -5.14
N GLN A 44 -6.39 -16.51 -5.61
CA GLN A 44 -5.40 -17.23 -4.78
C GLN A 44 -4.61 -16.26 -3.92
N PHE A 45 -4.10 -15.16 -4.49
CA PHE A 45 -3.40 -14.12 -3.74
C PHE A 45 -4.28 -13.52 -2.64
N THR A 46 -5.56 -13.29 -2.93
CA THR A 46 -6.50 -12.76 -1.94
C THR A 46 -6.65 -13.70 -0.75
N GLU A 47 -6.76 -15.01 -1.00
CA GLU A 47 -6.92 -16.00 0.05
C GLU A 47 -5.63 -16.25 0.84
N GLN A 48 -4.48 -16.28 0.15
CA GLN A 48 -3.21 -16.67 0.74
C GLN A 48 -2.41 -15.52 1.35
N ASN A 49 -2.63 -14.26 0.92
CA ASN A 49 -1.81 -13.12 1.37
C ASN A 49 -2.58 -11.95 1.96
N ILE A 50 -3.86 -11.77 1.60
CA ILE A 50 -4.70 -10.67 2.11
C ILE A 50 -5.62 -11.14 3.25
N TYR A 51 -6.25 -12.30 3.08
CA TYR A 51 -7.26 -12.87 3.99
C TYR A 51 -6.80 -14.18 4.64
N GLN A 52 -5.49 -14.44 4.69
CA GLN A 52 -4.89 -15.68 5.18
C GLN A 52 -5.22 -16.02 6.64
N LEU A 53 -5.58 -15.01 7.44
CA LEU A 53 -6.04 -15.17 8.83
C LEU A 53 -7.52 -14.86 9.03
N CYS A 54 -8.27 -14.63 7.95
CA CYS A 54 -9.69 -14.29 8.00
C CYS A 54 -10.59 -15.53 7.89
N SER A 55 -11.88 -15.34 8.16
CA SER A 55 -12.89 -16.39 8.00
C SER A 55 -13.15 -16.71 6.52
N LYS A 56 -13.76 -17.87 6.25
CA LYS A 56 -14.15 -18.25 4.88
C LYS A 56 -15.25 -17.35 4.34
N GLU A 57 -16.11 -16.85 5.22
CA GLU A 57 -17.18 -15.92 4.92
C GLU A 57 -16.60 -14.60 4.40
N ASP A 58 -15.57 -14.06 5.06
CA ASP A 58 -14.87 -12.85 4.61
C ASP A 58 -14.18 -13.04 3.27
N ILE A 59 -13.51 -14.18 3.07
CA ILE A 59 -12.87 -14.53 1.79
C ILE A 59 -13.90 -14.58 0.66
N THR A 60 -15.05 -15.22 0.91
CA THR A 60 -16.15 -15.33 -0.06
C THR A 60 -16.73 -13.95 -0.39
N LEU A 61 -16.95 -13.12 0.63
CA LEU A 61 -17.43 -11.75 0.46
C LEU A 61 -16.43 -10.89 -0.31
N ALA A 62 -15.14 -10.98 -0.01
CA ALA A 62 -14.11 -10.27 -0.75
C ALA A 62 -14.08 -10.70 -2.22
N LYS A 63 -14.17 -12.00 -2.51
CA LYS A 63 -14.21 -12.52 -3.89
C LYS A 63 -15.43 -12.02 -4.66
N SER A 64 -16.58 -11.81 -4.03
CA SER A 64 -17.79 -11.31 -4.70
C SER A 64 -17.81 -9.79 -4.90
N LEU A 65 -17.10 -9.03 -4.07
CA LEU A 65 -17.12 -7.55 -4.09
C LEU A 65 -15.91 -6.91 -4.77
N LYS A 66 -14.80 -7.64 -4.94
CA LYS A 66 -13.57 -7.10 -5.54
C LYS A 66 -13.82 -6.56 -6.94
N ARG A 67 -13.19 -5.41 -7.23
CA ARG A 67 -13.24 -4.72 -8.51
C ARG A 67 -11.83 -4.32 -8.93
N ILE A 68 -11.65 -4.17 -10.24
CA ILE A 68 -10.40 -3.66 -10.81
C ILE A 68 -10.20 -2.22 -10.29
N GLY A 69 -9.00 -1.92 -9.83
CA GLY A 69 -8.59 -0.60 -9.37
C GLY A 69 -7.34 -0.12 -10.08
N SER A 70 -6.80 1.01 -9.61
CA SER A 70 -5.49 1.52 -10.01
C SER A 70 -4.77 2.05 -8.78
N VAL A 71 -3.46 1.86 -8.73
CA VAL A 71 -2.58 2.48 -7.73
C VAL A 71 -2.12 3.88 -8.14
N PHE A 72 -2.45 4.32 -9.37
CA PHE A 72 -2.06 5.61 -9.95
C PHE A 72 -0.56 5.89 -9.81
N LEU A 73 0.26 4.85 -10.03
CA LEU A 73 1.68 4.91 -9.71
C LEU A 73 2.39 5.95 -10.58
N GLU A 74 2.03 6.02 -11.85
CA GLU A 74 2.56 6.94 -12.84
C GLU A 74 2.29 8.40 -12.43
N ASP A 75 1.07 8.71 -12.00
CA ASP A 75 0.69 10.04 -11.52
C ASP A 75 1.42 10.38 -10.20
N LEU A 76 1.46 9.44 -9.26
CA LEU A 76 2.06 9.64 -7.93
C LEU A 76 3.60 9.76 -7.97
N GLN A 77 4.25 9.28 -9.03
CA GLN A 77 5.70 9.40 -9.22
C GLN A 77 6.12 10.79 -9.67
N VAL A 78 5.31 11.46 -10.49
CA VAL A 78 5.59 12.80 -11.02
C VAL A 78 5.06 13.92 -10.13
N MET A 79 4.26 13.56 -9.12
CA MET A 79 3.80 14.52 -8.11
C MET A 79 4.93 15.03 -7.23
N GLU A 80 4.90 16.34 -6.96
CA GLU A 80 5.74 16.96 -5.95
C GLU A 80 5.52 16.31 -4.56
N PRO A 81 6.57 16.26 -3.72
CA PRO A 81 6.44 15.75 -2.35
C PRO A 81 5.34 16.48 -1.56
N LEU A 82 4.71 15.75 -0.64
CA LEU A 82 3.68 16.32 0.23
C LEU A 82 4.31 17.37 1.17
N SER A 83 3.68 18.55 1.26
CA SER A 83 4.26 19.67 2.03
C SER A 83 4.33 19.41 3.53
N MET A 84 5.43 19.88 4.16
CA MET A 84 5.63 19.81 5.60
C MET A 84 4.63 20.66 6.40
N ASP A 85 4.30 21.85 5.92
CA ASP A 85 3.40 22.77 6.64
C ASP A 85 1.94 22.27 6.66
N ARG A 86 1.55 21.43 5.70
CA ARG A 86 0.22 20.82 5.64
C ARG A 86 0.25 19.36 6.02
N TYR A 87 0.65 18.47 5.11
CA TYR A 87 0.64 17.03 5.38
C TYR A 87 1.57 16.67 6.55
N GLY A 88 2.75 17.29 6.62
CA GLY A 88 3.73 17.05 7.70
C GLY A 88 3.27 17.50 9.08
N SER A 89 2.43 18.53 9.17
CA SER A 89 1.99 19.13 10.45
C SER A 89 0.92 18.31 11.18
N VAL A 90 0.21 17.45 10.46
CA VAL A 90 -0.80 16.56 11.04
C VAL A 90 -0.13 15.43 11.82
N ARG A 91 -0.58 15.21 13.07
CA ARG A 91 -0.22 14.03 13.86
C ARG A 91 -0.70 12.77 13.15
N LYS A 92 0.20 11.81 13.00
CA LYS A 92 -0.08 10.55 12.33
C LYS A 92 0.03 9.42 13.35
N VAL A 93 -0.71 8.34 13.12
CA VAL A 93 -0.61 7.07 13.86
C VAL A 93 -0.54 5.96 12.82
N TYR A 94 0.32 4.97 13.04
CA TYR A 94 0.45 3.80 12.18
C TYR A 94 0.24 2.54 13.01
N ILE A 95 -0.70 1.68 12.61
CA ILE A 95 -0.95 0.39 13.25
C ILE A 95 -0.23 -0.68 12.43
N VAL A 96 0.66 -1.43 13.08
CA VAL A 96 1.44 -2.47 12.43
C VAL A 96 0.71 -3.80 12.51
N CYS A 97 0.41 -4.40 11.37
CA CYS A 97 -0.16 -5.74 11.27
C CYS A 97 0.97 -6.75 11.10
N LYS A 98 1.38 -7.43 12.17
CA LYS A 98 2.59 -8.28 12.18
C LYS A 98 2.52 -9.47 11.22
N GLN A 99 1.31 -9.99 11.02
CA GLN A 99 1.08 -11.16 10.17
C GLN A 99 0.51 -10.77 8.79
N ASP A 100 0.68 -9.52 8.38
CA ASP A 100 0.34 -9.08 7.02
C ASP A 100 1.36 -9.63 6.02
N TRP A 101 0.91 -10.48 5.10
CA TRP A 101 1.75 -11.09 4.07
C TRP A 101 1.79 -10.29 2.78
N THR A 102 0.88 -9.33 2.60
CA THR A 102 0.89 -8.39 1.48
C THR A 102 1.87 -7.25 1.74
N LEU A 103 1.88 -6.73 2.97
CA LEU A 103 2.82 -5.71 3.45
C LEU A 103 3.60 -6.26 4.64
N PRO A 104 4.74 -6.95 4.43
CA PRO A 104 5.52 -7.53 5.52
C PRO A 104 5.86 -6.52 6.62
N GLU A 105 5.89 -6.98 7.88
CA GLU A 105 6.13 -6.11 9.05
C GLU A 105 7.38 -5.21 8.88
N GLU A 106 8.46 -5.75 8.33
CA GLU A 106 9.69 -4.99 8.07
C GLU A 106 9.46 -3.82 7.12
N PHE A 107 8.64 -4.00 6.09
CA PHE A 107 8.30 -2.93 5.16
C PHE A 107 7.41 -1.88 5.83
N GLN A 108 6.45 -2.30 6.66
CA GLN A 108 5.65 -1.38 7.47
C GLN A 108 6.52 -0.52 8.39
N ARG A 109 7.48 -1.15 9.08
CA ARG A 109 8.44 -0.44 9.97
C ARG A 109 9.32 0.52 9.20
N TRP A 110 9.85 0.10 8.04
CA TRP A 110 10.63 0.95 7.15
C TRP A 110 9.84 2.20 6.72
N MET A 111 8.56 2.05 6.37
CA MET A 111 7.69 3.19 6.03
C MET A 111 7.56 4.17 7.20
N VAL A 112 7.40 3.67 8.43
CA VAL A 112 7.27 4.52 9.62
C VAL A 112 8.58 5.25 9.93
N GLU A 113 9.72 4.57 9.83
CA GLU A 113 11.04 5.18 10.10
C GLU A 113 11.36 6.30 9.11
N ARG A 114 11.08 6.10 7.83
CA ARG A 114 11.35 7.05 6.75
C ARG A 114 10.62 8.38 6.92
N THR A 115 9.40 8.37 7.44
CA THR A 115 8.55 9.57 7.58
C THR A 115 8.96 10.49 8.73
N GLY A 116 10.06 10.23 9.43
CA GLY A 116 10.53 11.07 10.55
C GLY A 116 9.64 10.99 11.78
N PHE A 117 8.71 10.03 11.81
CA PHE A 117 7.77 9.77 12.92
C PHE A 117 8.46 9.64 14.28
N LEU A 118 9.71 9.17 14.27
CA LEU A 118 10.56 8.97 15.44
C LEU A 118 10.79 10.24 16.27
N ASN A 119 10.71 11.43 15.67
CA ASN A 119 11.04 12.68 16.36
C ASN A 119 9.82 13.46 16.88
N ARG A 120 8.58 13.12 16.46
CA ARG A 120 7.37 13.91 16.79
C ARG A 120 6.04 13.11 16.91
N GLY A 121 6.05 11.78 16.79
CA GLY A 121 4.84 10.94 16.78
C GLY A 121 4.77 9.93 17.94
N ILE A 122 3.54 9.54 18.33
CA ILE A 122 3.29 8.45 19.28
C ILE A 122 3.29 7.12 18.51
N ARG A 123 4.12 6.16 18.93
CA ARG A 123 4.07 4.78 18.43
C ARG A 123 3.00 4.01 19.19
N LEU A 124 1.92 3.63 18.51
CA LEU A 124 0.96 2.67 19.03
C LEU A 124 1.19 1.33 18.35
N TYR A 125 1.84 0.42 19.08
CA TYR A 125 1.91 -0.98 18.69
C TYR A 125 0.65 -1.66 19.19
N VAL A 126 -0.38 -1.74 18.34
CA VAL A 126 -1.48 -2.67 18.59
C VAL A 126 -1.09 -3.97 17.91
N SER A 127 -0.75 -4.97 18.72
CA SER A 127 -0.54 -6.33 18.24
C SER A 127 -1.92 -7.00 18.24
N LEU A 128 -2.57 -7.05 17.07
CA LEU A 128 -3.66 -7.98 16.82
C LEU A 128 -3.09 -9.26 16.20
#